data_AF-N9LPK7-F1
#
_entry.id   AF-N9LPK7-F1
#
_cell.length_a   1.000
_cell.length_b   1.000
_cell.length_c   1.000
_cell.angle_alpha   90.00
_cell.angle_beta   90.00
_cell.angle_gamma   90.00
#
_symmetry.space_group_name_H-M   'P 1'
#
loop_
_entity.id
_entity.type
_entity.pdbx_description
1 polymer ?
#
loop_
_entity_poly.entity_id
_entity_poly.type
_entity_poly.pdbx_seq_one_letter_code
_entity_poly.pdbx_strand_id
1 'polypeptide(L)'
;MRKNEYLIKIGNPFCLLFIVRDLMTRAVIEVTPEMEFSSTIVNGHGEVIANCEIEICDQVTAKGGVLIKVDQTITSTWKAGTATGDVLLKIGDQKRNSGNYSFTIDKSITK
;
A
#
# COMPACT_ATOMS: atom_id res chain seq x y z
N MET A 1 10.39 0.14 -22.84
CA MET A 1 10.40 0.92 -21.57
C MET A 1 8.95 1.13 -21.14
N ARG A 2 8.46 0.45 -20.10
CA ARG A 2 7.11 0.75 -19.60
C ARG A 2 7.20 1.88 -18.57
N LYS A 3 6.46 2.95 -18.86
CA LYS A 3 6.27 4.17 -18.06
C LYS A 3 5.61 3.81 -16.71
N ASN A 4 6.08 4.48 -15.65
CA ASN A 4 5.57 4.49 -14.27
C ASN A 4 6.08 3.37 -13.33
N GLU A 5 7.40 3.24 -13.20
CA GLU A 5 7.96 2.68 -11.96
C GLU A 5 7.84 3.75 -10.86
N TYR A 6 7.02 3.47 -9.85
CA TYR A 6 7.00 4.29 -8.64
C TYR A 6 8.38 4.19 -7.97
N LEU A 7 9.01 5.33 -7.71
CA LEU A 7 10.33 5.40 -7.09
C LEU A 7 10.17 6.01 -5.69
N ILE A 8 10.58 5.25 -4.68
CA ILE A 8 10.60 5.67 -3.28
C ILE A 8 12.06 5.79 -2.85
N LYS A 9 12.45 6.96 -2.35
CA LYS A 9 13.79 7.16 -1.80
C LYS A 9 13.86 6.64 -0.37
N ILE A 10 14.96 5.99 -0.02
CA ILE A 10 15.25 5.58 1.36
C ILE A 10 15.10 6.78 2.30
N GLY A 11 14.36 6.58 3.38
CA GLY A 11 14.08 7.62 4.39
C GLY A 11 13.00 8.63 4.01
N ASN A 12 12.35 8.53 2.85
CA ASN A 12 11.14 9.31 2.59
C ASN A 12 9.93 8.51 3.08
N PRO A 13 9.04 9.11 3.89
CA PRO A 13 7.74 8.51 4.17
C PRO A 13 6.89 8.58 2.89
N PHE A 14 5.91 7.69 2.76
CA PHE A 14 4.94 7.77 1.67
C PHE A 14 3.57 7.28 2.10
N CYS A 15 2.58 7.68 1.30
CA CYS A 15 1.18 7.32 1.46
C CYS A 15 0.60 6.98 0.09
N LEU A 16 -0.06 5.82 -0.02
CA LEU A 16 -0.76 5.38 -1.23
C LEU A 16 -2.26 5.36 -0.98
N LEU A 17 -3.02 6.00 -1.85
CA LEU A 17 -4.48 5.92 -1.85
C LEU A 17 -4.94 4.74 -2.70
N PHE A 18 -5.64 3.81 -2.06
CA PHE A 18 -6.37 2.74 -2.70
C PHE A 18 -7.87 3.08 -2.70
N ILE A 19 -8.55 2.84 -3.82
CA ILE A 19 -10.00 3.02 -3.95
C ILE A 19 -10.66 1.66 -4.09
N VAL A 20 -11.45 1.28 -3.08
CA VAL A 20 -12.20 0.04 -3.06
C VAL A 20 -13.35 0.12 -4.06
N ARG A 21 -13.44 -0.89 -4.92
CA ARG A 21 -14.44 -0.99 -5.98
C ARG A 21 -15.07 -2.36 -5.99
N ASP A 22 -16.34 -2.40 -6.35
CA ASP A 22 -17.02 -3.64 -6.65
C ASP A 22 -16.38 -4.31 -7.88
N LEU A 23 -16.14 -5.61 -7.79
CA LEU A 23 -15.40 -6.33 -8.83
C LEU A 23 -16.16 -6.39 -10.16
N MET A 24 -17.48 -6.52 -10.10
CA MET A 24 -18.33 -6.74 -11.29
C MET A 24 -18.66 -5.42 -11.98
N THR A 25 -19.09 -4.43 -11.21
CA THR A 25 -19.58 -3.13 -11.71
C THR A 25 -18.47 -2.08 -11.81
N ARG A 26 -17.33 -2.30 -11.14
CA ARG A 26 -16.23 -1.32 -10.98
C ARG A 26 -16.63 -0.02 -10.29
N ALA A 27 -17.85 0.05 -9.75
CA ALA A 27 -18.34 1.17 -8.97
C ALA A 27 -17.56 1.28 -7.65
N VAL A 28 -17.34 2.51 -7.20
CA VAL A 28 -16.72 2.77 -5.89
C VAL A 28 -17.71 2.36 -4.80
N ILE A 29 -17.25 1.53 -3.87
CA ILE A 29 -18.05 1.08 -2.72
C ILE A 29 -17.60 1.77 -1.45
N GLU A 30 -18.52 1.88 -0.50
CA GLU A 30 -18.21 2.39 0.83
C GLU A 30 -17.43 1.34 1.61
N VAL A 31 -16.41 1.79 2.35
CA VAL A 31 -15.70 0.95 3.30
C VAL A 31 -16.53 0.86 4.59
N THR A 32 -17.00 -0.34 4.92
CA THR A 32 -17.80 -0.57 6.13
C THR A 32 -16.91 -0.95 7.33
N PRO A 33 -17.38 -0.82 8.57
CA PRO A 33 -16.61 -1.20 9.76
C PRO A 33 -16.20 -2.68 9.83
N GLU A 34 -16.86 -3.55 9.08
CA GLU A 34 -16.54 -4.99 8.99
C GLU A 34 -15.35 -5.28 8.06
N MET A 35 -14.90 -4.28 7.30
CA MET A 35 -13.79 -4.40 6.36
C MET A 35 -12.46 -4.08 7.04
N GLU A 36 -11.67 -5.12 7.29
CA GLU A 36 -10.33 -5.01 7.85
C GLU A 36 -9.30 -5.03 6.72
N PHE A 37 -8.54 -3.94 6.55
CA PHE A 37 -7.45 -3.88 5.57
C PHE A 37 -6.09 -4.09 6.23
N SER A 38 -5.18 -4.71 5.49
CA SER A 38 -3.77 -4.83 5.86
C SER A 38 -2.90 -4.77 4.60
N SER A 39 -1.64 -4.36 4.77
CA SER A 39 -0.65 -4.32 3.70
C SER A 39 0.71 -4.62 4.28
N THR A 40 1.41 -5.56 3.66
CA THR A 40 2.78 -5.95 3.98
C THR A 40 3.63 -5.75 2.74
N ILE A 41 4.83 -5.18 2.92
CA ILE A 41 5.79 -4.96 1.84
C ILE A 41 6.93 -5.96 1.98
N VAL A 42 7.25 -6.64 0.88
CA VAL A 42 8.40 -7.51 0.74
C VAL A 42 9.42 -6.94 -0.24
N ASN A 43 10.70 -7.16 0.01
CA ASN A 43 11.77 -6.81 -0.93
C ASN A 43 11.90 -7.86 -2.05
N GLY A 44 12.84 -7.63 -2.98
CA GLY A 44 13.13 -8.56 -4.09
C GLY A 44 13.65 -9.95 -3.66
N HIS A 45 13.99 -10.14 -2.38
CA HIS A 45 14.36 -11.43 -1.79
C HIS A 45 13.18 -12.12 -1.07
N GLY A 46 12.00 -11.49 -1.05
CA GLY A 46 10.82 -11.99 -0.35
C GLY A 46 10.81 -11.71 1.15
N GLU A 47 11.76 -10.92 1.66
CA GLU A 47 11.82 -10.55 3.08
C GLU A 47 10.84 -9.43 3.37
N VAL A 48 10.09 -9.53 4.46
CA VAL A 48 9.19 -8.47 4.93
C VAL A 48 10.01 -7.28 5.41
N ILE A 49 9.76 -6.11 4.82
CA ILE A 49 10.45 -4.85 5.12
C ILE A 49 9.52 -3.76 5.67
N ALA A 50 8.20 -3.97 5.64
CA ALA A 50 7.22 -3.13 6.32
C ALA A 50 5.90 -3.86 6.55
N ASN A 51 5.28 -3.59 7.71
CA ASN A 51 3.83 -3.73 7.88
C ASN A 51 3.26 -2.31 7.87
N CYS A 52 2.38 -2.03 6.93
CA CYS A 52 1.90 -0.67 6.68
C CYS A 52 0.83 -0.26 7.69
N GLU A 53 0.81 1.02 8.02
CA GLU A 53 -0.32 1.62 8.71
C GLU A 53 -1.47 1.83 7.70
N ILE A 54 -2.69 1.54 8.14
CA ILE A 54 -3.90 1.64 7.34
C ILE A 54 -4.80 2.72 7.93
N GLU A 55 -5.25 3.64 7.09
CA GLU A 55 -6.24 4.66 7.46
C GLU A 55 -7.42 4.64 6.48
N ILE A 56 -8.63 4.51 7.00
CA ILE A 56 -9.85 4.60 6.20
C ILE A 56 -10.20 6.08 6.01
N CYS A 57 -10.41 6.51 4.77
CA CYS A 57 -10.78 7.90 4.49
C CYS A 57 -12.22 8.19 4.94
N ASP A 58 -12.56 9.47 5.07
CA ASP A 58 -13.95 9.91 5.20
C ASP A 58 -14.75 9.45 3.96
N GLN A 59 -15.76 8.61 4.19
CA GLN A 59 -16.54 7.99 3.12
C GLN A 59 -17.54 8.95 2.44
N VAL A 60 -17.76 10.15 3.01
CA VAL A 60 -18.56 11.22 2.40
C VAL A 60 -17.74 11.96 1.35
N THR A 61 -16.50 12.33 1.68
CA THR A 61 -15.63 13.15 0.82
C THR A 61 -14.70 12.32 -0.08
N ALA A 62 -14.34 11.11 0.34
CA ALA A 62 -13.44 10.19 -0.35
C ALA A 62 -13.95 8.75 -0.24
N LYS A 63 -15.15 8.50 -0.77
CA LYS A 63 -15.80 7.18 -0.80
C LYS A 63 -14.85 6.09 -1.32
N GLY A 64 -14.80 4.96 -0.61
CA GLY A 64 -13.95 3.82 -0.94
C GLY A 64 -12.46 4.04 -0.67
N GLY A 65 -12.07 5.21 -0.15
CA GLY A 65 -10.68 5.55 0.09
C GLY A 65 -10.08 4.81 1.28
N VAL A 66 -8.92 4.20 1.05
CA VAL A 66 -8.05 3.59 2.06
C VAL A 66 -6.62 4.07 1.81
N LEU A 67 -5.98 4.63 2.82
CA LEU A 67 -4.60 5.06 2.77
C LEU A 67 -3.69 3.97 3.35
N ILE A 68 -2.65 3.64 2.62
CA ILE A 68 -1.55 2.77 3.04
C ILE A 68 -0.35 3.65 3.31
N LYS A 69 0.07 3.73 4.57
CA LYS A 69 1.11 4.64 5.05
C LYS A 69 2.34 3.86 5.48
N VAL A 70 3.51 4.38 5.13
CA VAL A 70 4.79 3.90 5.61
C VAL A 70 5.62 5.08 6.08
N ASP A 71 5.97 5.05 7.36
CA ASP A 71 6.73 6.11 8.00
C ASP A 71 8.23 6.06 7.66
N GLN A 72 8.89 7.20 7.79
CA GLN A 72 10.33 7.37 7.57
C GLN A 72 11.18 6.45 8.46
N THR A 73 10.77 6.17 9.70
CA THR A 73 11.48 5.26 10.61
C THR A 73 11.57 3.84 10.05
N ILE A 74 10.61 3.43 9.21
CA ILE A 74 10.64 2.17 8.48
C ILE A 74 11.47 2.33 7.20
N THR A 75 11.14 3.31 6.34
CA THR A 75 11.78 3.44 5.01
C THR A 75 13.26 3.80 5.06
N SER A 76 13.74 4.37 6.17
CA SER A 76 15.17 4.67 6.39
C SER A 76 16.03 3.41 6.58
N THR A 77 15.41 2.28 6.92
CA THR A 77 16.12 0.99 7.11
C THR A 77 16.24 0.17 5.82
N TRP A 78 15.59 0.63 4.75
CA TRP A 78 15.52 -0.11 3.50
C TRP A 78 16.83 -0.12 2.72
N LYS A 79 16.95 -1.09 1.81
CA LYS A 79 18.04 -1.19 0.84
C LYS A 79 17.50 -0.90 -0.56
N ALA A 80 18.36 -0.34 -1.40
CA ALA A 80 18.01 -0.09 -2.80
C ALA A 80 17.71 -1.40 -3.54
N GLY A 81 16.72 -1.38 -4.42
CA GLY A 81 16.22 -2.56 -5.11
C GLY A 81 14.74 -2.42 -5.48
N THR A 82 14.06 -3.54 -5.69
CA THR A 82 12.61 -3.57 -5.93
C THR A 82 11.87 -4.08 -4.71
N ALA A 83 10.65 -3.60 -4.51
CA ALA A 83 9.74 -4.08 -3.49
C ALA A 83 8.33 -4.24 -4.04
N THR A 84 7.55 -5.10 -3.39
CA THR A 84 6.14 -5.31 -3.69
C THR A 84 5.34 -5.31 -2.40
N GLY A 85 4.27 -4.54 -2.37
CA GLY A 85 3.27 -4.57 -1.31
C GLY A 85 2.01 -5.33 -1.75
N ASP A 86 1.37 -6.00 -0.81
CA ASP A 86 0.03 -6.52 -0.97
C ASP A 86 -1.02 -5.60 -0.34
N VAL A 87 -2.28 -5.77 -0.74
CA VAL A 87 -3.43 -5.15 -0.10
C VAL A 87 -4.42 -6.28 0.17
N LEU A 88 -4.57 -6.61 1.44
CA LEU A 88 -5.45 -7.68 1.89
C LEU A 88 -6.68 -7.08 2.54
N LEU A 89 -7.85 -7.56 2.14
CA LEU A 89 -9.13 -7.25 2.75
C LEU A 89 -9.65 -8.49 3.47
N LYS A 90 -10.10 -8.32 4.69
CA LYS A 90 -10.82 -9.34 5.44
C LYS A 90 -12.22 -8.82 5.78
N ILE A 91 -13.22 -9.66 5.56
CA ILE A 91 -14.63 -9.41 5.92
C ILE A 91 -15.10 -10.65 6.69
N GLY A 92 -15.34 -10.51 7.99
CA GLY A 92 -15.52 -11.67 8.88
C GLY A 92 -14.32 -12.62 8.79
N ASP A 93 -14.55 -13.92 8.59
CA ASP A 93 -13.47 -14.90 8.44
C ASP A 93 -12.91 -15.05 7.01
N GLN A 94 -13.46 -14.30 6.04
CA GLN A 94 -13.01 -14.38 4.65
C GLN A 94 -11.89 -13.37 4.38
N LYS A 95 -10.69 -13.89 4.07
CA LYS A 95 -9.56 -13.09 3.58
C LYS A 95 -9.53 -13.09 2.06
N ARG A 96 -9.39 -11.92 1.45
CA ARG A 96 -9.30 -11.71 0.00
C ARG A 96 -8.08 -10.84 -0.33
N ASN A 97 -7.32 -11.23 -1.35
CA ASN A 97 -6.33 -10.32 -1.94
C ASN A 97 -7.07 -9.29 -2.79
N SER A 98 -6.91 -8.02 -2.43
CA SER A 98 -7.54 -6.87 -3.09
C SER A 98 -6.64 -6.17 -4.09
N GLY A 99 -5.34 -6.48 -4.10
CA GLY A 99 -4.39 -5.96 -5.06
C GLY A 99 -2.94 -6.04 -4.59
N ASN A 100 -2.03 -5.75 -5.53
CA ASN A 100 -0.61 -5.64 -5.27
C ASN A 100 -0.07 -4.38 -5.94
N TYR A 101 1.00 -3.82 -5.39
CA TYR A 101 1.72 -2.68 -5.99
C TYR A 101 3.22 -2.92 -5.90
N SER A 102 3.96 -2.51 -6.93
CA SER A 102 5.41 -2.68 -6.99
C SER A 102 6.08 -1.34 -7.22
N PHE A 103 7.26 -1.16 -6.63
CA PHE A 103 8.03 0.07 -6.71
C PHE A 103 9.52 -0.20 -6.58
N THR A 104 10.32 0.75 -7.03
CA THR A 104 11.77 0.76 -6.89
C THR A 104 12.15 1.59 -5.67
N ILE A 105 12.99 1.02 -4.82
CA ILE A 105 13.66 1.71 -3.71
C ILE A 105 14.98 2.25 -4.24
N ASP A 106 15.12 3.56 -4.21
CA ASP A 106 16.34 4.24 -4.65
C ASP A 106 17.12 4.80 -3.46
N LYS A 107 18.44 4.90 -3.62
CA LYS A 107 19.30 5.51 -2.61
C LYS A 107 18.91 6.97 -2.43
N SER A 108 18.83 7.40 -1.18
CA SER A 108 18.79 8.84 -0.92
C SER A 108 20.13 9.45 -1.29
N ILE A 109 20.13 10.59 -1.99
CA ILE A 109 21.31 11.43 -2.11
C ILE A 109 21.35 12.23 -0.81
N THR A 110 21.86 11.63 0.26
CA THR A 110 22.25 12.38 1.44
C THR A 110 23.56 13.09 1.13
N LYS A 111 23.51 14.44 1.10
CA LYS A 111 24.70 15.29 1.20
C LYS A 111 25.20 15.29 2.65
#